data_AF-A0A960XEW6-F1
#
_entry.id   AF-A0A960XEW6-F1
#
_cell.length_a   1.000
_cell.length_b   1.000
_cell.length_c   1.000
_cell.angle_alpha   90.00
_cell.angle_beta   90.00
_cell.angle_gamma   90.00
#
_symmetry.space_group_name_H-M   'P 1'
#
loop_
_entity.id
_entity.type
_entity.pdbx_description
1 polymer ?
#
loop_
_entity_poly.entity_id
_entity_poly.type
_entity_poly.pdbx_seq_one_letter_code
_entity_poly.pdbx_strand_id
1 'polypeptide(L)'
;MKIYLASLATILLLGIPGFAKSAFPGERGADLDKATREDIWEREPQGWLEEFVRVDRDKVIAFAVYTQQAGVLKMTAQLFPLKPGEKREVTLEFKENGKWKKAKSAKVNYPGWYAHFRIEGWDGSKDVPYRVTHTGGSTFEGLIRRDPVEKQEIVVASLSCNSSNDRGDRDSMVANLRAQDPDLLFFAGDQSYDHKEMTAGWTWFGYLFRDVIKDRPTITILDDHDIGQGNVWGEGGIIADSPAGNSGGYFYPKEYVIMIHELETWHLPDAYDPTPIEQGIP
;
A
#
# COMPACT_ATOMS: atom_id res chain seq x y z
N MET A 1 38.35 40.65 49.62
CA MET A 1 37.44 39.59 50.14
C MET A 1 36.39 39.32 49.08
N LYS A 2 36.08 38.04 48.85
CA LYS A 2 35.70 37.43 47.57
C LYS A 2 34.38 37.93 46.95
N ILE A 3 34.43 38.11 45.63
CA ILE A 3 33.28 38.26 44.72
C ILE A 3 32.63 36.87 44.58
N TYR A 4 31.35 36.73 44.88
CA TYR A 4 30.59 35.52 44.59
C TYR A 4 29.95 35.66 43.20
N LEU A 5 30.49 34.95 42.20
CA LEU A 5 29.79 34.66 40.96
C LEU A 5 28.75 33.58 41.23
N ALA A 6 27.47 33.90 41.07
CA ALA A 6 26.40 32.92 40.99
C ALA A 6 26.46 32.26 39.60
N SER A 7 26.83 30.99 39.55
CA SER A 7 26.75 30.17 38.34
C SER A 7 25.28 29.87 38.05
N LEU A 8 24.72 30.45 36.99
CA LEU A 8 23.49 29.94 36.38
C LEU A 8 23.79 28.56 35.79
N ALA A 9 23.32 27.51 36.44
CA ALA A 9 23.23 26.19 35.84
C ALA A 9 22.08 26.21 34.82
N THR A 10 22.42 26.28 33.54
CA THR A 10 21.46 26.06 32.45
C THR A 10 21.00 24.60 32.55
N ILE A 11 19.79 24.39 33.06
CA ILE A 11 19.11 23.10 32.93
C ILE A 11 18.80 22.96 31.44
N LEU A 12 19.61 22.16 30.75
CA LEU A 12 19.29 21.66 29.42
C LEU A 12 18.07 20.74 29.62
N LEU A 13 16.87 21.24 29.31
CA LEU A 13 15.71 20.38 29.11
C LEU A 13 16.04 19.48 27.90
N LEU A 14 16.62 18.31 28.18
CA LEU A 14 16.58 17.19 27.28
C LEU A 14 15.10 16.95 27.01
N GLY A 15 14.65 17.29 25.80
CA GLY A 15 13.31 16.98 25.34
C GLY A 15 13.08 15.50 25.58
N ILE A 16 12.03 15.17 26.33
CA ILE A 16 11.45 13.83 26.33
C ILE A 16 11.26 13.49 24.85
N PRO A 17 11.73 12.33 24.35
CA PRO A 17 11.46 11.93 22.98
C PRO A 17 9.94 11.97 22.81
N GLY A 18 9.46 12.96 22.07
CA GLY A 18 8.06 13.06 21.76
C GLY A 18 7.76 11.87 20.88
N PHE A 19 7.09 10.84 21.41
CA PHE A 19 6.50 9.80 20.58
C PHE A 19 5.82 10.49 19.41
N ALA A 20 6.24 10.18 18.18
CA ALA A 20 5.68 10.88 17.05
C ALA A 20 4.17 10.65 17.04
N LYS A 21 3.46 11.77 16.86
CA LYS A 21 2.01 11.76 16.86
C LYS A 21 1.55 10.86 15.73
N SER A 22 0.65 9.93 16.03
CA SER A 22 0.01 9.08 15.02
C SER A 22 -0.46 9.92 13.82
N ALA A 23 -0.30 9.38 12.62
CA ALA A 23 -0.89 9.97 11.41
C ALA A 23 -2.42 9.97 11.46
N PHE A 24 -3.02 9.15 12.33
CA PHE A 24 -4.46 9.00 12.47
C PHE A 24 -4.96 9.66 13.76
N PRO A 25 -6.10 10.37 13.72
CA PRO A 25 -6.58 11.15 14.86
C PRO A 25 -7.21 10.28 15.96
N GLY A 26 -7.23 10.84 17.17
CA GLY A 26 -7.96 10.28 18.31
C GLY A 26 -7.34 9.02 18.93
N GLU A 27 -7.98 8.52 19.99
CA GLU A 27 -7.54 7.32 20.71
C GLU A 27 -7.54 6.07 19.82
N ARG A 28 -8.57 5.94 18.95
CA ARG A 28 -8.69 4.82 18.01
C ARG A 28 -7.58 4.79 16.95
N GLY A 29 -6.96 5.93 16.66
CA GLY A 29 -5.83 6.05 15.73
C GLY A 29 -4.46 5.96 16.39
N ALA A 30 -4.37 5.99 17.72
CA ALA A 30 -3.10 6.18 18.44
C ALA A 30 -2.08 5.06 18.18
N ASP A 31 -2.58 3.84 17.94
CA ASP A 31 -1.76 2.63 17.80
C ASP A 31 -1.72 2.04 16.38
N LEU A 32 -2.21 2.74 15.36
CA LEU A 32 -2.26 2.25 13.98
C LEU A 32 -0.96 2.53 13.19
N ASP A 33 -0.53 1.58 12.36
CA ASP A 33 0.64 1.61 11.47
C ASP A 33 1.97 1.99 12.14
N LYS A 34 2.24 1.53 13.37
CA LYS A 34 3.50 1.86 14.06
C LYS A 34 4.72 1.39 13.28
N ALA A 35 4.62 0.32 12.51
CA ALA A 35 5.71 -0.24 11.73
C ALA A 35 6.04 0.59 10.48
N THR A 36 5.18 1.52 10.08
CA THR A 36 5.33 2.32 8.85
C THR A 36 5.17 3.82 9.09
N ARG A 37 5.16 4.28 10.33
CA ARG A 37 5.22 5.72 10.64
C ARG A 37 6.59 6.30 10.27
N GLU A 38 6.65 7.62 10.17
CA GLU A 38 7.92 8.33 9.89
C GLU A 38 8.96 8.17 11.00
N ASP A 39 8.52 7.97 12.25
CA ASP A 39 9.36 7.84 13.45
C ASP A 39 10.00 6.47 13.63
N ILE A 40 9.71 5.51 12.73
CA ILE A 40 10.38 4.22 12.76
C ILE A 40 11.90 4.42 12.70
N TRP A 41 12.40 5.45 12.02
CA TRP A 41 13.84 5.68 11.87
C TRP A 41 14.54 6.23 13.13
N GLU A 42 13.79 6.57 14.17
CA GLU A 42 14.31 7.16 15.41
C GLU A 42 14.63 6.11 16.49
N ARG A 43 14.33 4.83 16.22
CA ARG A 43 14.47 3.72 17.17
C ARG A 43 14.83 2.41 16.48
N GLU A 44 15.34 1.48 17.26
CA GLU A 44 15.53 0.09 16.83
C GLU A 44 14.19 -0.58 16.49
N PRO A 45 14.17 -1.51 15.51
CA PRO A 45 12.95 -2.21 15.12
C PRO A 45 12.39 -3.03 16.29
N GLN A 46 11.07 -2.99 16.45
CA GLN A 46 10.33 -3.78 17.43
C GLN A 46 9.50 -4.85 16.74
N GLY A 47 10.10 -6.02 16.56
CA GLY A 47 9.45 -7.17 15.96
C GLY A 47 9.54 -7.20 14.43
N TRP A 48 9.01 -8.29 13.87
CA TRP A 48 9.31 -8.70 12.50
C TRP A 48 8.83 -7.71 11.42
N LEU A 49 7.65 -7.11 11.57
CA LEU A 49 7.14 -6.14 10.56
C LEU A 49 8.05 -4.92 10.44
N GLU A 50 8.55 -4.41 11.56
CA GLU A 50 9.47 -3.29 11.57
C GLU A 50 10.85 -3.63 11.02
N GLU A 51 11.31 -4.87 11.21
CA GLU A 51 12.53 -5.36 10.56
C GLU A 51 12.31 -5.49 9.04
N PHE A 52 11.19 -6.09 8.64
CA PHE A 52 10.82 -6.33 7.24
C PHE A 52 10.74 -5.03 6.43
N VAL A 53 10.08 -3.99 6.96
CA VAL A 53 9.89 -2.74 6.21
C VAL A 53 11.15 -1.89 6.07
N ARG A 54 12.24 -2.24 6.78
CA ARG A 54 13.53 -1.53 6.73
C ARG A 54 14.44 -2.13 5.69
N VAL A 55 14.25 -1.69 4.46
CA VAL A 55 15.00 -2.18 3.30
C VAL A 55 16.22 -1.31 2.96
N ASP A 56 17.12 -1.84 2.13
CA ASP A 56 18.14 -1.02 1.47
C ASP A 56 17.49 0.07 0.60
N ARG A 57 18.18 1.20 0.42
CA ARG A 57 17.58 2.38 -0.23
C ARG A 57 17.36 2.23 -1.73
N ASP A 58 18.06 1.28 -2.35
CA ASP A 58 17.84 0.81 -3.71
C ASP A 58 16.74 -0.27 -3.80
N LYS A 59 16.02 -0.55 -2.71
CA LYS A 59 14.92 -1.55 -2.64
C LYS A 59 13.60 -0.97 -2.11
N VAL A 60 13.45 0.36 -2.10
CA VAL A 60 12.29 1.03 -1.49
C VAL A 60 10.97 0.85 -2.24
N ILE A 61 10.96 0.43 -3.51
CA ILE A 61 9.71 0.07 -4.21
C ILE A 61 9.41 -1.40 -3.93
N ALA A 62 8.32 -1.68 -3.22
CA ALA A 62 7.94 -3.03 -2.82
C ALA A 62 7.32 -3.80 -3.98
N PHE A 63 6.31 -3.19 -4.63
CA PHE A 63 5.63 -3.72 -5.81
C PHE A 63 4.83 -2.61 -6.51
N ALA A 64 4.26 -2.94 -7.67
CA ALA A 64 3.23 -2.17 -8.31
C ALA A 64 2.10 -3.10 -8.77
N VAL A 65 0.86 -2.62 -8.66
CA VAL A 65 -0.36 -3.33 -9.01
C VAL A 65 -1.18 -2.46 -9.96
N TYR A 66 -1.87 -3.06 -10.93
CA TYR A 66 -2.58 -2.31 -11.96
C TYR A 66 -3.88 -2.99 -12.41
N THR A 67 -4.80 -2.17 -12.92
CA THR A 67 -5.84 -2.62 -13.85
C THR A 67 -5.89 -1.67 -15.05
N GLN A 68 -6.48 -2.15 -16.15
CA GLN A 68 -6.82 -1.31 -17.29
C GLN A 68 -8.29 -1.53 -17.67
N GLN A 69 -8.98 -0.46 -18.03
CA GLN A 69 -10.38 -0.51 -18.46
C GLN A 69 -10.71 0.72 -19.30
N ALA A 70 -11.45 0.53 -20.39
CA ALA A 70 -11.97 1.61 -21.27
C ALA A 70 -10.94 2.69 -21.67
N GLY A 71 -9.72 2.27 -22.02
CA GLY A 71 -8.66 3.20 -22.43
C GLY A 71 -8.00 3.95 -21.28
N VAL A 72 -8.15 3.47 -20.04
CA VAL A 72 -7.47 4.01 -18.86
C VAL A 72 -6.66 2.91 -18.21
N LEU A 73 -5.37 3.18 -17.95
CA LEU A 73 -4.52 2.36 -17.09
C LEU A 73 -4.39 3.06 -15.73
N LYS A 74 -4.72 2.35 -14.65
CA LYS A 74 -4.50 2.79 -13.27
C LYS A 74 -3.52 1.84 -12.58
N MET A 75 -2.55 2.42 -11.88
CA MET A 75 -1.51 1.68 -11.17
C MET A 75 -1.24 2.34 -9.82
N THR A 76 -1.12 1.50 -8.80
CA THR A 76 -0.61 1.88 -7.49
C THR A 76 0.77 1.26 -7.31
N ALA A 77 1.77 2.09 -7.07
CA ALA A 77 3.10 1.66 -6.65
C ALA A 77 3.20 1.75 -5.13
N GLN A 78 3.43 0.62 -4.48
CA GLN A 78 3.65 0.53 -3.04
C GLN A 78 5.14 0.66 -2.73
N LEU A 79 5.48 1.50 -1.77
CA LEU A 79 6.84 1.66 -1.27
C LEU A 79 6.95 1.17 0.17
N PHE A 80 8.15 0.74 0.53
CA PHE A 80 8.58 0.70 1.91
C PHE A 80 8.75 2.12 2.46
N PRO A 81 8.70 2.32 3.80
CA PRO A 81 8.96 3.61 4.40
C PRO A 81 10.27 4.26 3.93
N LEU A 82 10.17 5.54 3.62
CA LEU A 82 11.31 6.36 3.23
C LEU A 82 11.92 7.04 4.45
N LYS A 83 13.24 7.22 4.46
CA LYS A 83 13.97 7.95 5.51
C LYS A 83 13.69 9.46 5.39
N PRO A 84 13.84 10.23 6.49
CA PRO A 84 13.79 11.69 6.44
C PRO A 84 14.76 12.24 5.38
N GLY A 85 14.28 13.17 4.56
CA GLY A 85 15.05 13.79 3.48
C GLY A 85 15.11 13.00 2.17
N GLU A 86 14.65 11.75 2.13
CA GLU A 86 14.54 11.01 0.86
C GLU A 86 13.46 11.63 -0.04
N LYS A 87 13.75 11.68 -1.34
CA LYS A 87 12.83 12.26 -2.32
C LYS A 87 11.52 11.44 -2.34
N ARG A 88 10.39 12.08 -2.11
CA ARG A 88 9.05 11.47 -2.19
C ARG A 88 8.47 11.56 -3.59
N GLU A 89 9.16 10.97 -4.55
CA GLU A 89 8.72 10.92 -5.94
C GLU A 89 9.19 9.62 -6.60
N VAL A 90 8.30 8.97 -7.34
CA VAL A 90 8.61 7.85 -8.22
C VAL A 90 8.22 8.18 -9.66
N THR A 91 8.82 7.48 -10.62
CA THR A 91 8.57 7.69 -12.06
C THR A 91 8.17 6.38 -12.71
N LEU A 92 7.01 6.39 -13.39
CA LEU A 92 6.56 5.32 -14.27
C LEU A 92 7.16 5.53 -15.67
N GLU A 93 7.75 4.47 -16.21
CA GLU A 93 8.32 4.41 -17.55
C GLU A 93 7.76 3.22 -18.32
N PHE A 94 7.53 3.39 -19.61
CA PHE A 94 7.16 2.31 -20.52
C PHE A 94 8.30 2.03 -21.49
N LYS A 95 8.43 0.77 -21.91
CA LYS A 95 9.43 0.37 -22.90
C LYS A 95 8.84 0.47 -24.30
N GLU A 96 9.30 1.44 -25.06
CA GLU A 96 8.89 1.67 -26.44
C GLU A 96 10.09 1.49 -27.37
N ASN A 97 9.96 0.65 -28.40
CA ASN A 97 11.03 0.39 -29.37
C ASN A 97 12.37 0.03 -28.70
N GLY A 98 12.32 -0.78 -27.64
CA GLY A 98 13.48 -1.22 -26.87
C GLY A 98 14.06 -0.20 -25.89
N LYS A 99 13.50 1.02 -25.82
CA LYS A 99 13.99 2.10 -24.94
C LYS A 99 12.95 2.44 -23.87
N TRP A 100 13.42 2.62 -22.64
CA TRP A 100 12.60 3.15 -21.57
C TRP A 100 12.29 4.63 -21.82
N LYS A 101 11.02 4.99 -21.72
CA LYS A 101 10.53 6.37 -21.82
C LYS A 101 9.69 6.71 -20.60
N LYS A 102 9.97 7.88 -20.02
CA LYS A 102 9.16 8.45 -18.96
C LYS A 102 7.73 8.68 -19.42
N ALA A 103 6.78 8.06 -18.71
CA ALA A 103 5.36 8.30 -18.89
C ALA A 103 4.88 9.38 -17.92
N LYS A 104 5.15 9.22 -16.61
CA LYS A 104 4.63 10.11 -15.57
C LYS A 104 5.48 10.02 -14.30
N SER A 105 5.58 11.11 -13.55
CA SER A 105 6.09 11.08 -12.18
C SER A 105 4.93 11.32 -11.21
N ALA A 106 5.00 10.71 -10.03
CA ALA A 106 4.00 10.84 -8.98
C ALA A 106 4.68 11.04 -7.63
N LYS A 107 4.07 11.85 -6.77
CA LYS A 107 4.50 12.04 -5.39
C LYS A 107 4.21 10.76 -4.59
N VAL A 108 5.11 10.41 -3.68
CA VAL A 108 4.86 9.36 -2.68
C VAL A 108 4.06 9.97 -1.52
N ASN A 109 2.86 9.44 -1.29
CA ASN A 109 1.92 9.88 -0.27
C ASN A 109 2.23 9.24 1.09
N TYR A 110 1.82 9.91 2.15
CA TYR A 110 1.91 9.45 3.53
C TYR A 110 0.65 9.90 4.29
N PRO A 111 0.05 9.07 5.16
CA PRO A 111 0.43 7.68 5.50
C PRO A 111 0.23 6.69 4.34
N GLY A 112 0.75 5.46 4.45
CA GLY A 112 0.61 4.41 3.43
C GLY A 112 1.77 4.22 2.45
N TRP A 113 2.65 5.20 2.25
CA TRP A 113 3.84 5.10 1.37
C TRP A 113 3.54 4.59 -0.05
N TYR A 114 2.60 5.22 -0.74
CA TYR A 114 2.17 4.79 -2.08
C TYR A 114 2.26 5.93 -3.09
N ALA A 115 2.23 5.59 -4.37
CA ALA A 115 2.11 6.56 -5.46
C ALA A 115 1.18 6.03 -6.54
N HIS A 116 0.35 6.94 -7.07
CA HIS A 116 -0.69 6.60 -8.03
C HIS A 116 -0.38 7.12 -9.42
N PHE A 117 -0.61 6.27 -10.41
CA PHE A 117 -0.49 6.60 -11.82
C PHE A 117 -1.81 6.32 -12.52
N ARG A 118 -2.37 7.36 -13.12
CA ARG A 118 -3.47 7.28 -14.09
C ARG A 118 -2.96 7.72 -15.45
N ILE A 119 -3.11 6.86 -16.45
CA ILE A 119 -2.74 7.09 -17.86
C ILE A 119 -4.02 7.01 -18.70
N GLU A 120 -4.41 8.15 -19.26
CA GLU A 120 -5.55 8.28 -20.17
C GLU A 120 -5.16 7.91 -21.60
N GLY A 121 -6.12 7.46 -22.41
CA GLY A 121 -5.88 7.10 -23.81
C GLY A 121 -4.97 5.88 -23.97
N TRP A 122 -5.00 4.97 -23.01
CA TRP A 122 -4.19 3.76 -22.97
C TRP A 122 -4.58 2.79 -24.11
N ASP A 123 -3.58 2.36 -24.90
CA ASP A 123 -3.72 1.33 -25.93
C ASP A 123 -3.53 -0.05 -25.31
N GLY A 124 -4.63 -0.65 -24.83
CA GLY A 124 -4.65 -2.00 -24.26
C GLY A 124 -4.46 -3.13 -25.28
N SER A 125 -4.20 -2.86 -26.56
CA SER A 125 -4.07 -3.92 -27.58
C SER A 125 -2.71 -4.64 -27.59
N LYS A 126 -1.74 -4.16 -26.81
CA LYS A 126 -0.36 -4.65 -26.83
C LYS A 126 0.18 -4.84 -25.42
N ASP A 127 1.03 -5.85 -25.29
CA ASP A 127 1.84 -6.01 -24.09
C ASP A 127 2.88 -4.89 -24.02
N VAL A 128 2.93 -4.17 -22.90
CA VAL A 128 3.84 -3.04 -22.70
C VAL A 128 4.68 -3.28 -21.44
N PRO A 129 5.99 -3.54 -21.57
CA PRO A 129 6.87 -3.58 -20.40
C PRO A 129 6.89 -2.23 -19.71
N TYR A 130 6.78 -2.23 -18.39
CA TYR A 130 6.84 -1.03 -17.58
C TYR A 130 7.90 -1.16 -16.50
N ARG A 131 8.32 -0.02 -15.95
CA ARG A 131 9.02 0.02 -14.67
C ARG A 131 8.64 1.25 -13.87
N VAL A 132 8.68 1.12 -12.55
CA VAL A 132 8.61 2.24 -11.61
C VAL A 132 10.01 2.44 -11.03
N THR A 133 10.50 3.66 -11.04
CA THR A 133 11.84 4.02 -10.55
C THR A 133 11.79 5.08 -9.45
N HIS A 134 12.73 4.98 -8.50
CA HIS A 134 12.97 5.95 -7.44
C HIS A 134 14.41 6.47 -7.54
N THR A 135 14.64 7.73 -7.14
CA THR A 135 15.97 8.36 -7.27
C THR A 135 17.06 7.71 -6.40
N GLY A 136 16.68 6.92 -5.39
CA GLY A 136 17.60 6.11 -4.59
C GLY A 136 18.13 4.86 -5.30
N GLY A 137 17.76 4.64 -6.56
CA GLY A 137 18.20 3.50 -7.38
C GLY A 137 17.20 2.34 -7.43
N SER A 138 16.11 2.40 -6.64
CA SER A 138 15.10 1.35 -6.63
C SER A 138 14.29 1.30 -7.92
N THR A 139 14.06 0.08 -8.41
CA THR A 139 13.30 -0.19 -9.63
C THR A 139 12.41 -1.42 -9.43
N PHE A 140 11.16 -1.34 -9.86
CA PHE A 140 10.25 -2.47 -9.99
C PHE A 140 9.80 -2.59 -11.45
N GLU A 141 10.09 -3.73 -12.09
CA GLU A 141 9.77 -3.96 -13.52
C GLU A 141 8.67 -5.02 -13.67
N GLY A 142 7.80 -4.80 -14.66
CA GLY A 142 6.68 -5.68 -14.93
C GLY A 142 6.17 -5.55 -16.37
N LEU A 143 4.97 -6.09 -16.61
CA LEU A 143 4.30 -6.07 -17.91
C LEU A 143 2.85 -5.62 -17.72
N ILE A 144 2.44 -4.60 -18.47
CA ILE A 144 1.01 -4.36 -18.68
C ILE A 144 0.59 -5.30 -19.81
N ARG A 145 -0.22 -6.32 -19.49
CA ARG A 145 -0.72 -7.26 -20.49
C ARG A 145 -1.72 -6.59 -21.40
N ARG A 146 -1.76 -7.00 -22.66
CA ARG A 146 -2.86 -6.64 -23.57
C ARG A 146 -4.17 -7.23 -23.09
N ASP A 147 -5.27 -6.58 -23.45
CA ASP A 147 -6.60 -7.16 -23.32
C ASP A 147 -6.72 -8.41 -24.19
N PRO A 148 -7.08 -9.58 -23.63
CA PRO A 148 -7.14 -10.85 -24.36
C PRO A 148 -8.45 -10.99 -25.16
N VAL A 149 -8.80 -9.97 -25.96
CA VAL A 149 -10.08 -9.89 -26.71
C VAL A 149 -10.27 -11.01 -27.73
N GLU A 150 -9.19 -11.68 -28.11
CA GLU A 150 -9.19 -12.84 -28.99
C GLU A 150 -9.59 -14.13 -28.29
N LYS A 151 -9.49 -14.20 -26.96
CA LYS A 151 -9.80 -15.40 -26.19
C LYS A 151 -11.32 -15.57 -26.06
N GLN A 152 -11.77 -16.82 -26.21
CA GLN A 152 -13.16 -17.21 -25.92
C GLN A 152 -13.38 -17.47 -24.41
N GLU A 153 -12.30 -17.76 -23.68
CA GLU A 153 -12.33 -18.07 -22.25
C GLU A 153 -11.29 -17.19 -21.54
N ILE A 154 -11.70 -16.62 -20.40
CA ILE A 154 -10.83 -15.83 -19.52
C ILE A 154 -10.56 -16.66 -18.29
N VAL A 155 -9.27 -16.85 -17.96
CA VAL A 155 -8.86 -17.59 -16.76
C VAL A 155 -8.66 -16.60 -15.61
N VAL A 156 -9.45 -16.74 -14.56
CA VAL A 156 -9.35 -15.92 -13.34
C VAL A 156 -8.80 -16.77 -12.21
N ALA A 157 -7.68 -16.37 -11.62
CA ALA A 157 -7.24 -16.93 -10.36
C ALA A 157 -7.92 -16.20 -9.20
N SER A 158 -8.74 -16.92 -8.44
CA SER A 158 -9.46 -16.39 -7.29
C SER A 158 -8.76 -16.80 -6.00
N LEU A 159 -8.38 -15.82 -5.18
CA LEU A 159 -7.69 -15.98 -3.91
C LEU A 159 -8.40 -15.17 -2.82
N SER A 160 -8.30 -15.59 -1.57
CA SER A 160 -8.77 -14.83 -0.40
C SER A 160 -8.01 -15.29 0.85
N CYS A 161 -8.17 -14.57 1.96
CA CYS A 161 -7.76 -15.03 3.29
C CYS A 161 -6.27 -15.37 3.39
N ASN A 162 -5.40 -14.39 3.10
CA ASN A 162 -3.95 -14.53 3.19
C ASN A 162 -3.47 -14.40 4.66
N SER A 163 -3.77 -15.41 5.48
CA SER A 163 -3.44 -15.46 6.91
C SER A 163 -1.98 -15.11 7.21
N SER A 164 -1.74 -14.42 8.33
CA SER A 164 -0.41 -14.12 8.86
C SER A 164 0.14 -15.22 9.78
N ASN A 165 -0.60 -16.30 10.02
CA ASN A 165 -0.15 -17.42 10.86
C ASN A 165 1.07 -18.15 10.27
N ASP A 166 1.11 -18.28 8.95
CA ASP A 166 2.20 -18.87 8.18
C ASP A 166 2.85 -17.81 7.28
N ARG A 167 3.52 -16.83 7.91
CA ARG A 167 4.00 -15.61 7.21
C ARG A 167 4.75 -15.88 5.88
N GLY A 168 5.37 -17.05 5.65
CA GLY A 168 6.27 -17.29 4.49
C GLY A 168 5.92 -18.39 3.50
N ASP A 169 4.78 -19.08 3.56
CA ASP A 169 4.50 -20.23 2.65
C ASP A 169 3.61 -19.85 1.46
N ARG A 170 4.06 -18.89 0.63
CA ARG A 170 3.35 -18.52 -0.62
C ARG A 170 4.09 -18.93 -1.90
N ASP A 171 5.31 -19.44 -1.80
CA ASP A 171 6.12 -19.80 -2.98
C ASP A 171 5.44 -20.88 -3.85
N SER A 172 4.84 -21.89 -3.22
CA SER A 172 4.11 -22.96 -3.93
C SER A 172 2.88 -22.42 -4.67
N MET A 173 2.13 -21.53 -4.02
CA MET A 173 0.98 -20.85 -4.61
C MET A 173 1.40 -19.95 -5.77
N VAL A 174 2.44 -19.13 -5.60
CA VAL A 174 3.00 -18.28 -6.66
C VAL A 174 3.49 -19.12 -7.83
N ALA A 175 4.18 -20.24 -7.58
CA ALA A 175 4.61 -21.17 -8.62
C ALA A 175 3.42 -21.74 -9.40
N ASN A 176 2.35 -22.13 -8.72
CA ASN A 176 1.12 -22.63 -9.34
C ASN A 176 0.42 -21.55 -10.18
N LEU A 177 0.31 -20.33 -9.66
CA LEU A 177 -0.25 -19.19 -10.42
C LEU A 177 0.55 -18.92 -11.70
N ARG A 178 1.88 -18.96 -11.61
CA ARG A 178 2.76 -18.79 -12.78
C ARG A 178 2.58 -19.93 -13.79
N ALA A 179 2.41 -21.16 -13.32
CA ALA A 179 2.22 -22.33 -14.18
C ALA A 179 0.85 -22.33 -14.88
N GLN A 180 -0.19 -21.84 -14.21
CA GLN A 180 -1.54 -21.72 -14.80
C GLN A 180 -1.70 -20.51 -15.72
N ASP A 181 -0.87 -19.48 -15.54
CA ASP A 181 -0.88 -18.25 -16.34
C ASP A 181 -2.27 -17.59 -16.46
N PRO A 182 -2.94 -17.27 -15.34
CA PRO A 182 -4.25 -16.64 -15.39
C PRO A 182 -4.18 -15.27 -16.08
N ASP A 183 -5.29 -14.91 -16.73
CA ASP A 183 -5.48 -13.62 -17.39
C ASP A 183 -5.72 -12.49 -16.37
N LEU A 184 -6.30 -12.84 -15.23
CA LEU A 184 -6.69 -11.91 -14.17
C LEU A 184 -6.45 -12.54 -12.79
N LEU A 185 -5.93 -11.76 -11.86
CA LEU A 185 -5.87 -12.12 -10.45
C LEU A 185 -7.01 -11.42 -9.70
N PHE A 186 -7.76 -12.16 -8.90
CA PHE A 186 -8.81 -11.63 -8.04
C PHE A 186 -8.55 -12.04 -6.59
N PHE A 187 -8.29 -11.06 -5.73
CA PHE A 187 -8.14 -11.22 -4.29
C PHE A 187 -9.40 -10.68 -3.62
N ALA A 188 -10.20 -11.59 -3.06
CA ALA A 188 -11.58 -11.32 -2.64
C ALA A 188 -11.72 -10.73 -1.22
N GLY A 189 -10.65 -10.19 -0.65
CA GLY A 189 -10.59 -9.76 0.75
C GLY A 189 -9.53 -10.48 1.57
N ASP A 190 -9.24 -9.93 2.74
CA ASP A 190 -8.30 -10.45 3.72
C ASP A 190 -6.89 -10.62 3.11
N GLN A 191 -6.41 -9.59 2.44
CA GLN A 191 -5.04 -9.57 1.94
C GLN A 191 -4.03 -9.54 3.09
N SER A 192 -4.40 -8.94 4.23
CA SER A 192 -3.63 -8.98 5.47
C SER A 192 -4.47 -9.24 6.72
N TYR A 193 -3.84 -9.88 7.71
CA TYR A 193 -4.38 -10.07 9.06
C TYR A 193 -3.59 -9.24 10.10
N ASP A 194 -2.72 -8.34 9.64
CA ASP A 194 -1.97 -7.42 10.49
C ASP A 194 -2.85 -6.18 10.83
N HIS A 195 -3.93 -6.40 11.59
CA HIS A 195 -5.09 -5.49 11.76
C HIS A 195 -4.77 -4.04 12.15
N LYS A 196 -3.65 -3.80 12.81
CA LYS A 196 -3.21 -2.46 13.22
C LYS A 196 -1.95 -1.98 12.50
N GLU A 197 -1.40 -2.79 11.62
CA GLU A 197 -0.17 -2.52 10.87
C GLU A 197 -0.43 -2.69 9.38
N MET A 198 -1.55 -2.14 8.91
CA MET A 198 -2.13 -2.45 7.62
C MET A 198 -1.20 -2.08 6.46
N THR A 199 -0.52 -0.92 6.52
CA THR A 199 0.45 -0.58 5.48
C THR A 199 1.59 -1.60 5.39
N ALA A 200 2.10 -2.09 6.54
CA ALA A 200 3.16 -3.10 6.58
C ALA A 200 2.63 -4.46 6.11
N GLY A 201 1.41 -4.82 6.51
CA GLY A 201 0.71 -6.03 6.12
C GLY A 201 0.44 -6.11 4.61
N TRP A 202 -0.11 -5.05 4.03
CA TRP A 202 -0.30 -4.89 2.58
C TRP A 202 1.04 -4.94 1.83
N THR A 203 2.08 -4.29 2.38
CA THR A 203 3.44 -4.36 1.81
C THR A 203 3.98 -5.79 1.81
N TRP A 204 3.70 -6.58 2.86
CA TRP A 204 4.06 -7.99 2.93
C TRP A 204 3.28 -8.84 1.93
N PHE A 205 1.97 -8.66 1.84
CA PHE A 205 1.13 -9.30 0.83
C PHE A 205 1.71 -9.07 -0.57
N GLY A 206 1.92 -7.82 -0.94
CA GLY A 206 2.44 -7.52 -2.27
C GLY A 206 3.87 -8.03 -2.47
N TYR A 207 4.72 -8.06 -1.42
CA TYR A 207 6.04 -8.70 -1.51
C TYR A 207 5.95 -10.19 -1.83
N LEU A 208 5.03 -10.92 -1.20
CA LEU A 208 4.81 -12.35 -1.44
C LEU A 208 4.33 -12.63 -2.87
N PHE A 209 3.41 -11.80 -3.39
CA PHE A 209 2.79 -12.00 -4.71
C PHE A 209 3.42 -11.17 -5.85
N ARG A 210 4.47 -10.37 -5.58
CA ARG A 210 5.05 -9.43 -6.55
C ARG A 210 5.45 -10.06 -7.87
N ASP A 211 5.81 -11.34 -7.86
CA ASP A 211 6.22 -12.08 -9.04
C ASP A 211 5.08 -12.42 -10.01
N VAL A 212 3.83 -12.34 -9.55
CA VAL A 212 2.63 -12.56 -10.39
C VAL A 212 1.82 -11.28 -10.61
N ILE A 213 1.73 -10.38 -9.61
CA ILE A 213 0.99 -9.11 -9.77
C ILE A 213 1.73 -8.12 -10.68
N LYS A 214 3.06 -8.25 -10.84
CA LYS A 214 3.85 -7.37 -11.71
C LYS A 214 3.43 -7.43 -13.17
N ASP A 215 2.85 -8.54 -13.61
CA ASP A 215 2.57 -8.80 -15.02
C ASP A 215 1.13 -9.20 -15.31
N ARG A 216 0.22 -9.23 -14.34
CA ARG A 216 -1.20 -9.54 -14.53
C ARG A 216 -2.07 -8.45 -13.92
N PRO A 217 -3.16 -8.05 -14.59
CA PRO A 217 -4.14 -7.18 -13.96
C PRO A 217 -4.64 -7.85 -12.69
N THR A 218 -4.73 -7.07 -11.62
CA THR A 218 -5.06 -7.59 -10.29
C THR A 218 -6.20 -6.76 -9.73
N ILE A 219 -7.25 -7.45 -9.27
CA ILE A 219 -8.37 -6.86 -8.54
C ILE A 219 -8.22 -7.28 -7.09
N THR A 220 -8.21 -6.31 -6.19
CA THR A 220 -8.28 -6.50 -4.74
C THR A 220 -9.51 -5.75 -4.23
N ILE A 221 -10.32 -6.43 -3.44
CA ILE A 221 -11.43 -5.83 -2.69
C ILE A 221 -11.17 -6.03 -1.20
N LEU A 222 -11.71 -5.13 -0.39
CA LEU A 222 -11.50 -5.11 1.06
C LEU A 222 -12.44 -6.11 1.76
N ASP A 223 -11.95 -6.68 2.85
CA ASP A 223 -12.76 -7.36 3.87
C ASP A 223 -12.38 -6.86 5.28
N ASP A 224 -12.90 -7.50 6.31
CA ASP A 224 -12.81 -7.05 7.70
C ASP A 224 -11.40 -7.03 8.27
N HIS A 225 -10.58 -8.01 7.91
CA HIS A 225 -9.20 -8.08 8.36
C HIS A 225 -8.29 -7.01 7.73
N ASP A 226 -8.63 -6.53 6.54
CA ASP A 226 -7.94 -5.41 5.88
C ASP A 226 -8.23 -4.09 6.61
N ILE A 227 -9.47 -3.90 7.06
CA ILE A 227 -9.86 -2.77 7.93
C ILE A 227 -9.32 -2.93 9.36
N GLY A 228 -9.10 -4.17 9.80
CA GLY A 228 -8.62 -4.52 11.14
C GLY A 228 -9.71 -4.61 12.20
N GLN A 229 -10.96 -4.84 11.78
CA GLN A 229 -12.11 -5.08 12.65
C GLN A 229 -12.61 -6.52 12.51
N GLY A 230 -13.43 -6.99 13.44
CA GLY A 230 -13.83 -8.41 13.49
C GLY A 230 -14.97 -8.81 12.54
N ASN A 231 -15.65 -7.83 11.93
CA ASN A 231 -16.58 -7.97 10.80
C ASN A 231 -16.70 -6.60 10.11
N VAL A 232 -16.93 -6.55 8.81
CA VAL A 232 -17.26 -5.32 8.07
C VAL A 232 -18.67 -5.42 7.51
N TRP A 233 -19.52 -4.48 7.92
CA TRP A 233 -20.84 -4.27 7.33
C TRP A 233 -20.89 -2.82 6.90
N GLY A 234 -20.97 -2.58 5.58
CA GLY A 234 -20.73 -1.27 4.99
C GLY A 234 -21.65 -0.14 5.45
N GLU A 235 -22.79 -0.42 6.13
CA GLU A 235 -23.74 0.48 6.81
C GLU A 235 -23.60 1.99 6.50
N GLY A 236 -23.65 2.34 5.21
CA GLY A 236 -23.42 3.69 4.71
C GLY A 236 -22.10 4.37 5.13
N GLY A 237 -21.14 3.67 5.74
CA GLY A 237 -19.89 4.23 6.25
C GLY A 237 -20.01 4.91 7.61
N ILE A 238 -21.03 4.64 8.43
CA ILE A 238 -21.17 5.25 9.75
C ILE A 238 -20.01 4.90 10.70
N ILE A 239 -19.94 5.59 11.83
CA ILE A 239 -18.98 5.27 12.89
C ILE A 239 -19.49 4.07 13.68
N ALA A 240 -18.74 2.97 13.68
CA ALA A 240 -19.02 1.81 14.52
C ALA A 240 -18.74 2.10 15.99
N ASP A 241 -19.57 1.54 16.87
CA ASP A 241 -19.43 1.66 18.33
C ASP A 241 -18.35 0.73 18.90
N SER A 242 -18.05 -0.37 18.20
CA SER A 242 -17.14 -1.42 18.65
C SER A 242 -16.29 -1.99 17.50
N PRO A 243 -15.10 -2.55 17.80
CA PRO A 243 -14.26 -3.19 16.80
C PRO A 243 -14.77 -4.57 16.37
N ALA A 244 -15.85 -5.09 16.97
CA ALA A 244 -16.43 -6.39 16.60
C ALA A 244 -17.27 -6.32 15.31
N GLY A 245 -17.68 -5.12 14.90
CA GLY A 245 -18.39 -4.86 13.64
C GLY A 245 -19.90 -5.10 13.66
N ASN A 246 -20.48 -5.59 14.75
CA ASN A 246 -21.90 -5.96 14.83
C ASN A 246 -22.89 -4.77 14.72
N SER A 247 -22.42 -3.53 14.84
CA SER A 247 -23.22 -2.31 14.66
C SER A 247 -23.15 -1.74 13.23
N GLY A 248 -22.30 -2.31 12.37
CA GLY A 248 -22.01 -1.76 11.04
C GLY A 248 -21.12 -0.51 11.07
N GLY A 249 -20.61 -0.16 9.90
CA GLY A 249 -19.70 0.95 9.68
C GLY A 249 -18.24 0.64 10.06
N TYR A 250 -17.48 1.70 10.30
CA TYR A 250 -16.04 1.64 10.54
C TYR A 250 -15.70 2.04 11.98
N PHE A 251 -14.95 1.19 12.68
CA PHE A 251 -14.51 1.50 14.04
C PHE A 251 -13.34 2.49 14.05
N TYR A 252 -12.36 2.31 13.16
CA TYR A 252 -11.16 3.17 13.11
C TYR A 252 -11.46 4.54 12.46
N PRO A 253 -10.59 5.54 12.70
CA PRO A 253 -10.75 6.86 12.10
C PRO A 253 -10.86 6.78 10.57
N LYS A 254 -11.74 7.60 9.99
CA LYS A 254 -11.94 7.64 8.53
C LYS A 254 -10.65 7.87 7.74
N GLU A 255 -9.67 8.60 8.28
CA GLU A 255 -8.39 8.84 7.61
C GLU A 255 -7.59 7.54 7.41
N TYR A 256 -7.73 6.59 8.33
CA TYR A 256 -7.16 5.25 8.21
C TYR A 256 -7.90 4.43 7.16
N VAL A 257 -9.24 4.45 7.19
CA VAL A 257 -10.07 3.74 6.19
C VAL A 257 -9.80 4.25 4.77
N ILE A 258 -9.73 5.57 4.59
CA ILE A 258 -9.39 6.20 3.30
C ILE A 258 -8.00 5.76 2.86
N MET A 259 -7.00 5.73 3.75
CA MET A 259 -5.67 5.22 3.39
C MET A 259 -5.75 3.77 2.89
N ILE A 260 -6.54 2.90 3.53
CA ILE A 260 -6.68 1.51 3.08
C ILE A 260 -7.30 1.43 1.68
N HIS A 261 -8.36 2.20 1.41
CA HIS A 261 -8.95 2.30 0.06
C HIS A 261 -7.90 2.78 -0.96
N GLU A 262 -7.10 3.78 -0.60
CA GLU A 262 -6.04 4.30 -1.45
C GLU A 262 -4.95 3.26 -1.75
N LEU A 263 -4.62 2.40 -0.79
CA LEU A 263 -3.62 1.34 -0.98
C LEU A 263 -4.14 0.18 -1.81
N GLU A 264 -5.33 -0.31 -1.51
CA GLU A 264 -5.79 -1.61 -1.97
C GLU A 264 -6.82 -1.54 -3.10
N THR A 265 -7.52 -0.42 -3.29
CA THR A 265 -8.59 -0.34 -4.31
C THR A 265 -8.43 0.79 -5.31
N TRP A 266 -7.52 1.74 -5.10
CA TRP A 266 -7.40 2.89 -6.00
C TRP A 266 -7.09 2.51 -7.45
N HIS A 267 -6.29 1.45 -7.66
CA HIS A 267 -5.91 0.99 -9.00
C HIS A 267 -7.05 0.29 -9.77
N LEU A 268 -8.20 0.04 -9.15
CA LEU A 268 -9.39 -0.50 -9.82
C LEU A 268 -9.98 0.54 -10.80
N PRO A 269 -10.85 0.12 -11.75
CA PRO A 269 -11.63 1.04 -12.57
C PRO A 269 -12.38 2.07 -11.71
N ASP A 270 -12.70 3.22 -12.30
CA ASP A 270 -13.44 4.26 -11.56
C ASP A 270 -14.80 3.73 -11.11
N ALA A 271 -15.18 4.10 -9.89
CA ALA A 271 -16.45 3.70 -9.31
C ALA A 271 -17.60 4.15 -10.21
N TYR A 272 -18.59 3.28 -10.40
CA TYR A 272 -19.81 3.63 -11.13
C TYR A 272 -20.53 4.81 -10.45
N ASP A 273 -20.55 4.80 -9.12
CA ASP A 273 -21.02 5.91 -8.30
C ASP A 273 -19.85 6.41 -7.43
N PRO A 274 -19.28 7.60 -7.72
CA PRO A 274 -18.19 8.18 -6.95
C PRO A 274 -18.68 9.02 -5.75
N THR A 275 -19.97 8.96 -5.42
CA THR A 275 -20.52 9.70 -4.28
C THR A 275 -19.92 9.16 -2.99
N PRO A 276 -19.21 9.98 -2.18
CA PRO A 276 -18.67 9.52 -0.92
C PRO A 276 -19.78 9.03 0.01
N ILE A 277 -19.50 7.97 0.75
CA ILE A 277 -20.36 7.49 1.82
C ILE A 277 -20.21 8.36 3.08
N GLU A 278 -20.88 8.01 4.17
CA GLU A 278 -20.77 8.73 5.44
C GLU A 278 -19.31 8.89 5.88
N GLN A 279 -19.08 9.93 6.69
CA GLN A 279 -17.75 10.42 7.05
C GLN A 279 -16.93 11.02 5.87
N GLY A 280 -17.41 10.89 4.63
CA GLY A 280 -16.71 11.35 3.42
C GLY A 280 -15.66 10.35 2.92
N ILE A 281 -15.92 9.06 3.13
CA ILE A 281 -15.09 7.96 2.61
C ILE A 281 -15.44 7.77 1.11
N PRO A 282 -14.44 7.67 0.21
CA PRO A 282 -14.65 7.57 -1.23
C PRO A 282 -15.12 6.19 -1.69
#